data_AF-A0ABD5PHH8-F1
#
_entry.id   AF-A0ABD5PHH8-F1
#
_cell.length_a   1.000
_cell.length_b   1.000
_cell.length_c   1.000
_cell.angle_alpha   90.00
_cell.angle_beta   90.00
_cell.angle_gamma   90.00
#
_symmetry.space_group_name_H-M   'P 1'
#
loop_
_entity.id
_entity.type
_entity.pdbx_description
1 polymer ?
#
loop_
_entity_poly.entity_id
_entity_poly.type
_entity_poly.pdbx_seq_one_letter_code
_entity_poly.pdbx_strand_id
1 'polypeptide(L)'
;MGVNKLRTLSYGGGLLVGLTALWAMVSYGGSPLRFVGGFALAVVAAGLPAALAHSKAGIRSYYRRYADEDAGFSEELGAVYVSESSVDDAFEALESVYAALEGDGTYDRVERDAFDEGPGLTVTYSGFHNCFVRVTDGGRMVVTGASEKTGTLADAVASACSLSFDRTRDNPFEGVEPIRGAPRVFLGVFVFAILVVGVFALGGGAYPSDAYNPAERTALMVIDASGDVNPGVSPTETQLRKASFLVGIVDEEATEIRWEGNDSAEIAGHGRQALAVSSDARDLLATAREGSVTPEQVERADRLDAELREAERSVATALAERADSEALSGDVAALRRLGEQLRTDAAARGAATEDGNASPAAATSAVTTPGGVGAATTG
;
A
#
# COMPACT_ATOMS: atom_id res chain seq x y z
N MET A 1 6.81 16.26 -20.10
CA MET A 1 6.89 14.86 -19.64
C MET A 1 5.70 14.56 -18.75
N GLY A 2 4.71 13.79 -19.21
CA GLY A 2 3.57 13.40 -18.38
C GLY A 2 3.97 12.33 -17.36
N VAL A 3 3.67 12.56 -16.08
CA VAL A 3 3.97 11.62 -14.99
C VAL A 3 3.31 10.27 -15.29
N ASN A 4 4.10 9.19 -15.26
CA ASN A 4 3.60 7.83 -15.45
C ASN A 4 2.79 7.40 -14.20
N LYS A 5 1.48 7.68 -14.22
CA LYS A 5 0.54 7.40 -13.10
C LYS A 5 0.67 6.00 -12.50
N LEU A 6 0.94 4.98 -13.33
CA LEU A 6 1.12 3.61 -12.85
C LEU A 6 2.41 3.46 -12.04
N ARG A 7 3.52 4.06 -12.48
CA ARG A 7 4.77 4.08 -11.71
C ARG A 7 4.62 4.84 -10.39
N THR A 8 3.91 5.97 -10.41
CA THR A 8 3.64 6.72 -9.18
C THR A 8 2.80 5.90 -8.20
N LEU A 9 1.75 5.23 -8.69
CA LEU A 9 0.93 4.35 -7.86
C LEU A 9 1.73 3.16 -7.31
N SER A 10 2.49 2.47 -8.16
CA SER A 10 3.24 1.27 -7.76
C SER A 10 4.37 1.59 -6.78
N TYR A 11 5.25 2.55 -7.12
CA TYR A 11 6.38 2.91 -6.26
C TYR A 11 5.94 3.72 -5.05
N GLY A 12 5.05 4.70 -5.24
CA GLY A 12 4.56 5.53 -4.13
C GLY A 12 3.72 4.72 -3.16
N GLY A 13 2.77 3.94 -3.67
CA GLY A 13 1.94 3.05 -2.84
C GLY A 13 2.76 1.95 -2.18
N GLY A 14 3.65 1.28 -2.93
CA GLY A 14 4.54 0.26 -2.38
C GLY A 14 5.47 0.81 -1.30
N LEU A 15 6.06 2.00 -1.52
CA LEU A 15 6.89 2.66 -0.51
C LEU A 15 6.07 2.99 0.74
N LEU A 16 4.87 3.55 0.58
CA LEU A 16 4.00 3.90 1.70
C LEU A 16 3.67 2.66 2.54
N VAL A 17 3.15 1.59 1.92
CA VAL A 17 2.82 0.34 2.63
C VAL A 17 4.06 -0.28 3.26
N GLY A 18 5.21 -0.26 2.57
CA GLY A 18 6.47 -0.77 3.09
C GLY A 18 6.95 -0.01 4.34
N LEU A 19 6.87 1.34 4.32
CA LEU A 19 7.21 2.16 5.48
C LEU A 19 6.22 1.95 6.64
N THR A 20 4.92 1.84 6.37
CA THR A 20 3.92 1.51 7.38
C THR A 20 4.18 0.13 8.00
N ALA A 21 4.57 -0.85 7.20
CA ALA A 21 4.92 -2.18 7.70
C ALA A 21 6.13 -2.15 8.65
N LEU A 22 7.17 -1.37 8.29
CA LEU A 22 8.35 -1.20 9.13
C LEU A 22 8.03 -0.46 10.43
N TRP A 23 7.21 0.60 10.37
CA TRP A 23 6.70 1.27 11.57
C TRP A 23 5.91 0.31 12.45
N ALA A 24 4.98 -0.47 11.89
CA ALA A 24 4.18 -1.42 12.64
C ALA A 24 5.02 -2.53 13.32
N MET A 25 6.08 -3.00 12.66
CA MET A 25 7.04 -3.95 13.25
C MET A 25 7.71 -3.39 14.51
N VAL A 26 7.94 -2.08 14.57
CA VAL A 26 8.55 -1.41 15.73
C VAL A 26 7.50 -1.09 16.80
N SER A 27 6.35 -0.54 16.41
CA SER A 27 5.36 -0.01 17.36
C SER A 27 4.57 -1.10 18.12
N TYR A 28 4.23 -2.21 17.49
CA TYR A 28 3.34 -3.20 18.11
C TYR A 28 4.07 -4.31 18.90
N GLY A 29 5.40 -4.33 18.94
CA GLY A 29 6.20 -5.36 19.62
C GLY A 29 6.08 -6.77 19.01
N GLY A 30 6.46 -7.83 19.75
CA GLY A 30 6.24 -9.23 19.34
C GLY A 30 7.03 -9.70 18.11
N SER A 31 6.54 -10.77 17.45
CA SER A 31 7.23 -11.34 16.27
C SER A 31 7.02 -10.46 15.03
N PRO A 32 8.10 -10.05 14.33
CA PRO A 32 7.98 -9.24 13.10
C PRO A 32 7.34 -10.02 11.95
N LEU A 33 7.26 -11.36 12.05
CA LEU A 33 6.69 -12.23 11.02
C LEU A 33 5.23 -11.89 10.70
N ARG A 34 4.48 -11.32 11.65
CA ARG A 34 3.07 -10.93 11.43
C ARG A 34 2.89 -9.79 10.41
N PHE A 35 3.94 -9.02 10.12
CA PHE A 35 3.91 -7.91 9.15
C PHE A 35 4.59 -8.25 7.82
N VAL A 36 5.25 -9.41 7.72
CA VAL A 36 5.98 -9.83 6.51
C VAL A 36 5.06 -9.95 5.30
N GLY A 37 3.83 -10.43 5.50
CA GLY A 37 2.83 -10.52 4.42
C GLY A 37 2.54 -9.16 3.77
N GLY A 38 2.26 -8.14 4.58
CA GLY A 38 2.04 -6.77 4.11
C GLY A 38 3.26 -6.17 3.42
N PHE A 39 4.46 -6.38 3.99
CA PHE A 39 5.71 -5.93 3.38
C PHE A 39 6.01 -6.61 2.03
N ALA A 40 5.77 -7.92 1.94
CA ALA A 40 5.95 -8.66 0.69
C ALA A 40 5.00 -8.16 -0.40
N LEU A 41 3.73 -7.88 -0.07
CA LEU A 41 2.77 -7.30 -1.01
C LEU A 41 3.21 -5.90 -1.48
N ALA A 42 3.82 -5.09 -0.61
CA ALA A 42 4.38 -3.80 -0.99
C ALA A 42 5.52 -3.93 -2.02
N VAL A 43 6.44 -4.88 -1.81
CA VAL A 43 7.53 -5.18 -2.75
C VAL A 43 6.98 -5.68 -4.09
N VAL A 44 6.00 -6.60 -4.05
CA VAL A 44 5.33 -7.11 -5.25
C VAL A 44 4.65 -5.96 -6.01
N ALA A 45 3.87 -5.12 -5.34
CA ALA A 45 3.19 -3.99 -5.96
C ALA A 45 4.17 -3.02 -6.65
N ALA A 46 5.31 -2.73 -6.02
CA ALA A 46 6.34 -1.86 -6.57
C ALA A 46 7.06 -2.48 -7.79
N GLY A 47 7.35 -3.77 -7.74
CA GLY A 47 8.12 -4.48 -8.77
C GLY A 47 7.29 -4.99 -9.96
N LEU A 48 6.01 -5.27 -9.76
CA LEU A 48 5.16 -5.97 -10.73
C LEU A 48 5.11 -5.31 -12.12
N PRO A 49 4.97 -3.97 -12.27
CA PRO A 49 4.95 -3.36 -13.60
C PRO A 49 6.27 -3.53 -14.36
N ALA A 50 7.41 -3.46 -13.65
CA ALA A 50 8.72 -3.65 -14.24
C ALA A 50 8.93 -5.12 -14.62
N ALA A 51 8.59 -6.05 -13.72
CA ALA A 51 8.68 -7.49 -13.97
C ALA A 51 7.89 -7.89 -15.22
N LEU A 52 6.62 -7.47 -15.34
CA LEU A 52 5.78 -7.79 -16.50
C LEU A 52 6.32 -7.18 -17.80
N ALA A 53 6.90 -5.97 -17.77
CA ALA A 53 7.50 -5.37 -18.95
C ALA A 53 8.73 -6.19 -19.43
N HIS A 54 9.59 -6.62 -18.52
CA HIS A 54 10.73 -7.47 -18.85
C HIS A 54 10.30 -8.87 -19.29
N SER A 55 9.29 -9.46 -18.66
CA SER A 55 8.73 -10.74 -19.08
C SER A 55 8.13 -10.66 -20.49
N LYS A 56 7.41 -9.59 -20.83
CA LYS A 56 6.91 -9.37 -22.20
C LYS A 56 8.05 -9.27 -23.21
N ALA A 57 9.11 -8.53 -22.88
CA ALA A 57 10.28 -8.41 -23.75
C ALA A 57 10.97 -9.77 -23.96
N GLY A 58 11.20 -10.52 -22.89
CA GLY A 58 11.80 -11.86 -22.95
C GLY A 58 10.95 -12.89 -23.71
N ILE A 59 9.62 -12.83 -23.56
CA ILE A 59 8.71 -13.67 -24.35
C ILE A 59 8.79 -13.28 -25.82
N ARG A 60 8.85 -11.99 -26.15
CA ARG A 60 8.93 -11.52 -27.53
C ARG A 60 10.25 -11.92 -28.19
N SER A 61 11.38 -11.78 -27.51
CA SER A 61 12.67 -12.25 -28.03
C SER A 61 12.70 -13.78 -28.19
N TYR A 62 12.14 -14.53 -27.22
CA TYR A 62 12.01 -15.98 -27.34
C TYR A 62 11.18 -16.38 -28.58
N TYR A 63 10.01 -15.78 -28.79
CA TYR A 63 9.19 -16.06 -29.98
C TYR A 63 9.91 -15.67 -31.28
N ARG A 64 10.61 -14.52 -31.30
CA ARG A 64 11.37 -14.08 -32.48
C ARG A 64 12.51 -15.04 -32.81
N ARG A 65 13.14 -15.65 -31.81
CA ARG A 65 14.24 -16.62 -31.97
C ARG A 65 13.80 -17.96 -32.57
N TYR A 66 12.56 -18.38 -32.33
CA TYR A 66 12.05 -19.70 -32.74
C TYR A 66 10.97 -19.66 -33.82
N ALA A 67 10.58 -18.48 -34.29
CA ALA A 67 9.68 -18.34 -35.42
C ALA A 67 10.45 -18.63 -36.71
N ASP A 68 9.93 -19.54 -37.55
CA ASP A 68 10.53 -19.99 -38.81
C ASP A 68 11.17 -18.84 -39.60
N GLU A 69 12.39 -19.07 -40.08
CA GLU A 69 13.19 -18.07 -40.79
C GLU A 69 12.47 -17.63 -42.07
N ASP A 70 11.89 -18.54 -42.85
CA ASP A 70 11.26 -18.19 -44.14
C ASP A 70 9.82 -17.67 -44.06
N ALA A 71 9.11 -17.85 -42.93
CA ALA A 71 7.66 -17.63 -42.87
C ALA A 71 7.22 -16.19 -42.53
N GLY A 72 8.14 -15.25 -42.30
CA GLY A 72 7.77 -13.96 -41.68
C GLY A 72 8.70 -12.76 -41.84
N PHE A 73 9.71 -12.81 -42.71
CA PHE A 73 10.47 -11.61 -43.08
C PHE A 73 9.66 -10.79 -44.08
N SER A 74 8.67 -10.03 -43.61
CA SER A 74 8.09 -8.96 -44.43
C SER A 74 9.14 -7.86 -44.61
N GLU A 75 9.31 -7.41 -45.85
CA GLU A 75 10.12 -6.23 -46.23
C GLU A 75 9.76 -4.98 -45.39
N GLU A 76 8.54 -4.92 -44.84
CA GLU A 76 8.04 -3.79 -44.05
C GLU A 76 8.59 -3.71 -42.60
N LEU A 77 9.15 -4.79 -42.03
CA LEU A 77 9.59 -4.81 -40.62
C LEU A 77 11.06 -4.43 -40.41
N GLY A 78 11.80 -4.17 -41.49
CA GLY A 78 13.23 -3.84 -41.47
C GLY A 78 14.15 -5.03 -41.21
N ALA A 79 15.38 -4.94 -41.74
CA ALA A 79 16.44 -5.90 -41.55
C ALA A 79 17.41 -5.40 -40.49
N VAL A 80 17.82 -6.30 -39.59
CA VAL A 80 18.86 -6.07 -38.58
C VAL A 80 19.94 -7.10 -38.81
N TYR A 81 21.18 -6.64 -38.95
CA TYR A 81 22.37 -7.46 -39.04
C TYR A 81 23.28 -7.13 -37.87
N VAL A 82 23.74 -8.13 -37.15
CA VAL A 82 24.64 -7.96 -36.00
C VAL A 82 25.92 -8.73 -36.28
N SER A 83 27.07 -8.09 -36.10
CA SER A 83 28.37 -8.74 -36.29
C SER A 83 28.49 -9.95 -35.36
N GLU A 84 29.19 -11.03 -35.75
CA GLU A 84 29.42 -12.22 -34.90
C GLU A 84 30.51 -12.01 -33.84
N SER A 85 31.38 -11.02 -34.04
CA SER A 85 32.47 -10.62 -33.16
C SER A 85 32.37 -9.13 -32.80
N SER A 86 33.03 -8.73 -31.71
CA SER A 86 33.13 -7.33 -31.29
C SER A 86 34.31 -6.63 -31.97
N VAL A 87 34.19 -5.32 -32.18
CA VAL A 87 35.31 -4.43 -32.52
C VAL A 87 35.94 -3.89 -31.25
N ASP A 88 37.26 -3.76 -31.24
CA ASP A 88 38.02 -3.29 -30.06
C ASP A 88 37.92 -1.77 -29.86
N ASP A 89 37.87 -1.01 -30.96
CA ASP A 89 37.64 0.44 -30.96
C ASP A 89 36.45 0.76 -31.88
N ALA A 90 35.33 1.13 -31.26
CA ALA A 90 34.10 1.46 -31.97
C ALA A 90 34.24 2.70 -32.85
N PHE A 91 35.04 3.69 -32.44
CA PHE A 91 35.22 4.92 -33.20
C PHE A 91 36.09 4.66 -34.43
N GLU A 92 37.22 3.97 -34.27
CA GLU A 92 38.09 3.60 -35.39
C GLU A 92 37.34 2.71 -36.41
N ALA A 93 36.55 1.75 -35.93
CA ALA A 93 35.74 0.91 -36.79
C ALA A 93 34.70 1.71 -37.59
N LEU A 94 33.98 2.64 -36.96
CA LEU A 94 33.01 3.49 -37.65
C LEU A 94 33.68 4.43 -38.66
N GLU A 95 34.86 4.96 -38.36
CA GLU A 95 35.62 5.79 -39.31
C GLU A 95 36.13 4.97 -40.52
N SER A 96 36.57 3.73 -40.29
CA SER A 96 36.94 2.80 -41.37
C SER A 96 35.75 2.52 -42.30
N VAL A 97 34.58 2.24 -41.71
CA VAL A 97 33.33 2.07 -42.46
C VAL A 97 32.98 3.33 -43.22
N TYR A 98 33.03 4.50 -42.58
CA TYR A 98 32.73 5.77 -43.24
C TYR A 98 33.61 5.99 -44.48
N ALA A 99 34.93 5.83 -44.35
CA ALA A 99 35.87 6.00 -45.44
C ALA A 99 35.62 5.01 -46.60
N ALA A 100 35.27 3.76 -46.27
CA ALA A 100 34.94 2.75 -47.26
C ALA A 100 33.65 3.08 -48.02
N LEU A 101 32.60 3.54 -47.33
CA LEU A 101 31.30 3.84 -47.93
C LEU A 101 31.29 5.16 -48.71
N GLU A 102 31.99 6.19 -48.23
CA GLU A 102 32.10 7.48 -48.93
C GLU A 102 32.81 7.34 -50.28
N GLY A 103 33.80 6.43 -50.37
CA GLY A 103 34.56 6.19 -51.59
C GLY A 103 33.91 5.26 -52.63
N ASP A 104 32.88 4.49 -52.24
CA ASP A 104 32.28 3.44 -53.08
C ASP A 104 31.29 3.98 -54.13
N GLY A 105 30.74 5.19 -53.93
CA GLY A 105 29.80 5.83 -54.87
C GLY A 105 28.42 5.16 -54.99
N THR A 106 28.19 4.06 -54.27
CA THR A 106 26.92 3.31 -54.22
C THR A 106 25.85 4.02 -53.38
N TYR A 107 26.25 4.88 -52.44
CA TYR A 107 25.37 5.53 -51.48
C TYR A 107 25.25 7.03 -51.79
N ASP A 108 24.05 7.60 -51.64
CA ASP A 108 23.83 9.02 -51.93
C ASP A 108 24.48 9.92 -50.89
N ARG A 109 24.47 9.46 -49.62
CA ARG A 109 25.01 10.20 -48.49
C ARG A 109 25.39 9.26 -47.36
N VAL A 110 26.54 9.53 -46.75
CA VAL A 110 26.99 8.89 -45.51
C VAL A 110 27.25 10.00 -44.52
N GLU A 111 26.57 9.99 -43.38
CA GLU A 111 26.72 10.99 -42.32
C GLU A 111 27.13 10.34 -41.02
N ARG A 112 27.98 11.04 -40.26
CA ARG A 112 28.22 10.72 -38.85
C ARG A 112 27.09 11.32 -38.02
N ASP A 113 26.51 10.53 -37.15
CA ASP A 113 25.39 10.93 -36.31
C ASP A 113 25.61 10.50 -34.86
N ALA A 114 24.85 11.10 -33.94
CA ALA A 114 24.90 10.79 -32.52
C ALA A 114 23.61 10.07 -32.10
N PHE A 115 23.76 8.87 -31.57
CA PHE A 115 22.68 8.04 -31.04
C PHE A 115 22.79 7.92 -29.51
N ASP A 116 21.75 7.38 -28.87
CA ASP A 116 21.68 7.23 -27.41
C ASP A 116 22.83 6.37 -26.83
N GLU A 117 23.33 5.41 -27.62
CA GLU A 117 24.43 4.51 -27.29
C GLU A 117 25.82 5.04 -27.72
N GLY A 118 25.87 6.14 -28.49
CA GLY A 118 27.13 6.73 -28.95
C GLY A 118 27.15 7.12 -30.43
N PRO A 119 28.34 7.38 -30.99
CA PRO A 119 28.52 7.70 -32.40
C PRO A 119 28.03 6.57 -33.31
N GLY A 120 27.49 6.92 -34.46
CA GLY A 120 27.13 5.98 -35.51
C GLY A 120 27.09 6.64 -36.88
N LEU A 121 26.69 5.88 -37.89
CA LEU A 121 26.54 6.37 -39.25
C LEU A 121 25.10 6.25 -39.72
N THR A 122 24.62 7.31 -40.37
CA THR A 122 23.38 7.32 -41.14
C THR A 122 23.74 7.25 -42.62
N VAL A 123 23.29 6.21 -43.30
CA VAL A 123 23.57 5.92 -44.71
C VAL A 123 22.28 6.04 -45.51
N THR A 124 22.22 6.99 -46.44
CA THR A 124 21.06 7.20 -47.31
C THR A 124 21.29 6.54 -48.66
N TYR A 125 20.26 5.81 -49.12
CA TYR A 125 20.22 5.17 -50.42
C TYR A 125 18.95 5.57 -51.19
N SER A 126 19.11 5.84 -52.49
CA SER A 126 18.07 6.26 -53.43
C SER A 126 17.18 7.42 -52.93
N GLY A 127 17.77 8.38 -52.22
CA GLY A 127 17.16 9.66 -51.80
C GLY A 127 16.17 9.61 -50.63
N PHE A 128 15.63 8.44 -50.26
CA PHE A 128 14.54 8.35 -49.27
C PHE A 128 14.68 7.22 -48.26
N HIS A 129 15.57 6.24 -48.49
CA HIS A 129 15.75 5.12 -47.58
C HIS A 129 17.02 5.31 -46.75
N ASN A 130 16.89 5.26 -45.43
CA ASN A 130 18.02 5.33 -44.51
C ASN A 130 18.30 3.97 -43.91
N CYS A 131 19.58 3.63 -43.86
CA CYS A 131 20.13 2.56 -43.05
C CYS A 131 21.07 3.17 -42.01
N PHE A 132 21.27 2.47 -40.91
CA PHE A 132 22.08 2.94 -39.79
C PHE A 132 23.13 1.91 -39.44
N VAL A 133 24.37 2.36 -39.26
CA VAL A 133 25.48 1.54 -38.74
C VAL A 133 25.82 2.06 -37.35
N ARG A 134 25.69 1.20 -36.35
CA ARG A 134 25.82 1.55 -34.94
C ARG A 134 26.65 0.48 -34.22
N VAL A 135 27.18 0.80 -33.05
CA VAL A 135 27.96 -0.14 -32.23
C VAL A 135 27.31 -0.26 -30.85
N THR A 136 27.15 -1.50 -30.35
CA THR A 136 26.64 -1.74 -28.99
C THR A 136 27.71 -1.46 -27.94
N ASP A 137 27.31 -1.30 -26.67
CA ASP A 137 28.25 -1.20 -25.54
C ASP A 137 29.23 -2.39 -25.45
N GLY A 138 28.82 -3.56 -25.96
CA GLY A 138 29.65 -4.76 -26.05
C GLY A 138 30.55 -4.82 -27.29
N GLY A 139 30.67 -3.71 -28.05
CA GLY A 139 31.50 -3.59 -29.25
C GLY A 139 30.92 -4.30 -30.48
N ARG A 140 29.65 -4.72 -30.49
CA ARG A 140 29.06 -5.41 -31.66
C ARG A 140 28.60 -4.38 -32.67
N MET A 141 29.00 -4.53 -33.93
CA MET A 141 28.54 -3.66 -35.00
C MET A 141 27.17 -4.13 -35.48
N VAL A 142 26.27 -3.18 -35.71
CA VAL A 142 24.87 -3.43 -36.00
C VAL A 142 24.44 -2.57 -37.18
N VAL A 143 23.91 -3.20 -38.21
CA VAL A 143 23.35 -2.53 -39.39
C VAL A 143 21.85 -2.71 -39.38
N THR A 144 21.10 -1.61 -39.40
CA THR A 144 19.63 -1.61 -39.40
C THR A 144 19.07 -0.80 -40.55
N GLY A 145 17.95 -1.22 -41.13
CA GLY A 145 17.33 -0.48 -42.23
C GLY A 145 16.02 -1.13 -42.71
N ALA A 146 15.19 -0.36 -43.39
CA ALA A 146 13.87 -0.81 -43.89
C ALA A 146 13.89 -1.22 -45.37
N SER A 147 15.04 -1.67 -45.88
CA SER A 147 15.24 -1.99 -47.30
C SER A 147 16.04 -3.28 -47.48
N GLU A 148 15.82 -4.00 -48.59
CA GLU A 148 16.67 -5.11 -49.03
C GLU A 148 18.16 -4.71 -49.09
N LYS A 149 18.44 -3.44 -49.41
CA LYS A 149 19.80 -2.87 -49.47
C LYS A 149 20.53 -2.83 -48.13
N THR A 150 19.83 -3.04 -47.02
CA THR A 150 20.44 -3.17 -45.69
C THR A 150 21.42 -4.35 -45.64
N GLY A 151 21.13 -5.44 -46.37
CA GLY A 151 22.07 -6.58 -46.46
C GLY A 151 23.34 -6.21 -47.22
N THR A 152 23.21 -5.50 -48.33
CA THR A 152 24.37 -4.99 -49.09
C THR A 152 25.23 -4.04 -48.25
N LEU A 153 24.60 -3.18 -47.44
CA LEU A 153 25.34 -2.35 -46.50
C LEU A 153 26.05 -3.18 -45.42
N ALA A 154 25.39 -4.22 -44.89
CA ALA A 154 26.02 -5.14 -43.95
C ALA A 154 27.24 -5.85 -44.57
N ASP A 155 27.19 -6.26 -45.84
CA ASP A 155 28.32 -6.86 -46.57
C ASP A 155 29.48 -5.86 -46.78
N ALA A 156 29.16 -4.60 -47.05
CA ALA A 156 30.17 -3.54 -47.18
C ALA A 156 30.86 -3.26 -45.83
N VAL A 157 30.07 -3.20 -44.75
CA VAL A 157 30.55 -3.04 -43.38
C VAL A 157 31.38 -4.25 -42.94
N ALA A 158 30.94 -5.48 -43.28
CA ALA A 158 31.66 -6.72 -43.06
C ALA A 158 33.05 -6.68 -43.71
N SER A 159 33.11 -6.20 -44.96
CA SER A 159 34.36 -6.08 -45.71
C SER A 159 35.30 -5.02 -45.12
N ALA A 160 34.77 -3.85 -44.73
CA ALA A 160 35.56 -2.75 -44.20
C ALA A 160 36.21 -3.08 -42.84
N CYS A 161 35.53 -3.86 -42.00
CA CYS A 161 36.00 -4.21 -40.66
C CYS A 161 36.42 -5.67 -40.49
N SER A 162 36.45 -6.47 -41.57
CA SER A 162 36.75 -7.91 -41.53
C SER A 162 35.87 -8.67 -40.52
N LEU A 163 34.57 -8.39 -40.52
CA LEU A 163 33.58 -9.02 -39.63
C LEU A 163 32.64 -9.94 -40.43
N SER A 164 32.08 -10.95 -39.77
CA SER A 164 30.89 -11.67 -40.23
C SER A 164 29.64 -11.08 -39.57
N PHE A 165 28.50 -11.13 -40.26
CA PHE A 165 27.22 -10.62 -39.76
C PHE A 165 26.14 -11.69 -39.84
N ASP A 166 25.36 -11.81 -38.77
CA ASP A 166 24.15 -12.60 -38.73
C ASP A 166 22.93 -11.70 -38.89
N ARG A 167 22.00 -12.10 -39.77
CA ARG A 167 20.68 -11.47 -39.84
C ARG A 167 19.86 -11.90 -38.64
N THR A 168 19.34 -10.95 -37.87
CA THR A 168 18.53 -11.21 -36.67
C THR A 168 17.21 -10.44 -36.70
N ARG A 169 16.23 -10.92 -35.93
CA ARG A 169 14.97 -10.19 -35.63
C ARG A 169 15.05 -9.42 -34.31
N ASP A 170 16.09 -9.66 -33.51
CA ASP A 170 16.29 -8.99 -32.24
C ASP A 170 17.24 -7.81 -32.43
N ASN A 171 16.66 -6.61 -32.49
CA ASN A 171 17.42 -5.37 -32.50
C ASN A 171 18.03 -5.15 -31.10
N PRO A 172 19.37 -5.13 -30.96
CA PRO A 172 20.03 -4.95 -29.67
C PRO A 172 19.77 -3.57 -29.03
N PHE A 173 19.21 -2.64 -29.80
CA PHE A 173 18.84 -1.31 -29.35
C PHE A 173 17.34 -1.16 -29.03
N GLU A 174 16.53 -2.20 -29.23
CA GLU A 174 15.11 -2.18 -28.86
C GLU A 174 14.96 -2.28 -27.34
N GLY A 175 14.75 -1.13 -26.69
CA GLY A 175 14.53 -1.06 -25.25
C GLY A 175 13.22 -1.73 -24.79
N VAL A 176 13.10 -1.97 -23.49
CA VAL A 176 11.88 -2.55 -22.89
C VAL A 176 10.70 -1.58 -23.07
N GLU A 177 9.75 -1.96 -23.92
CA GLU A 177 8.51 -1.21 -24.06
C GLU A 177 7.67 -1.30 -22.78
N PRO A 178 7.27 -0.18 -22.17
CA PRO A 178 6.35 -0.21 -21.05
C PRO A 178 4.97 -0.71 -21.48
N ILE A 179 4.21 -1.26 -20.53
CA ILE A 179 2.82 -1.68 -20.76
C ILE A 179 1.98 -0.44 -21.08
N ARG A 180 1.34 -0.45 -22.26
CA ARG A 180 0.52 0.64 -22.82
C ARG A 180 -0.92 0.16 -23.05
N GLY A 181 -1.84 1.10 -23.23
CA GLY A 181 -3.25 0.81 -23.57
C GLY A 181 -4.08 0.24 -22.42
N ALA A 182 -5.16 -0.48 -22.75
CA ALA A 182 -6.09 -1.07 -21.78
C ALA A 182 -5.43 -1.98 -20.71
N PRO A 183 -4.44 -2.84 -21.02
CA PRO A 183 -3.75 -3.66 -20.02
C PRO A 183 -3.11 -2.85 -18.89
N ARG A 184 -2.68 -1.61 -19.17
CA ARG A 184 -2.12 -0.71 -18.17
C ARG A 184 -3.13 -0.30 -17.11
N VAL A 185 -4.40 -0.12 -17.49
CA VAL A 185 -5.48 0.26 -16.57
C VAL A 185 -5.81 -0.91 -15.65
N PHE A 186 -5.97 -2.11 -16.21
CA PHE A 186 -6.17 -3.33 -15.42
C PHE A 186 -5.02 -3.59 -14.44
N LEU A 187 -3.78 -3.41 -14.89
CA LEU A 187 -2.61 -3.52 -14.02
C LEU A 187 -2.64 -2.47 -12.90
N GLY A 188 -3.09 -1.24 -13.18
CA GLY A 188 -3.27 -0.21 -12.16
C GLY A 188 -4.31 -0.62 -11.10
N VAL A 189 -5.46 -1.14 -11.51
CA VAL A 189 -6.50 -1.66 -10.60
C VAL A 189 -5.96 -2.84 -9.77
N PHE A 190 -5.22 -3.74 -10.41
CA PHE A 190 -4.62 -4.89 -9.74
C PHE A 190 -3.57 -4.49 -8.69
N VAL A 191 -2.68 -3.55 -9.04
CA VAL A 191 -1.70 -2.98 -8.10
C VAL A 191 -2.42 -2.28 -6.93
N PHE A 192 -3.47 -1.51 -7.22
CA PHE A 192 -4.27 -0.87 -6.17
C PHE A 192 -4.90 -1.91 -5.23
N ALA A 193 -5.48 -2.99 -5.76
CA ALA A 193 -6.05 -4.06 -4.95
C ALA A 193 -4.98 -4.74 -4.06
N ILE A 194 -3.79 -5.01 -4.60
CA ILE A 194 -2.65 -5.55 -3.81
C ILE A 194 -2.30 -4.60 -2.65
N LEU A 195 -2.23 -3.29 -2.90
CA LEU A 195 -1.92 -2.30 -1.87
C LEU A 195 -3.00 -2.28 -0.78
N VAL A 196 -4.28 -2.32 -1.14
CA VAL A 196 -5.40 -2.38 -0.18
C VAL A 196 -5.32 -3.63 0.68
N VAL A 197 -5.11 -4.81 0.06
CA VAL A 197 -4.92 -6.07 0.79
C VAL A 197 -3.68 -6.00 1.68
N GLY A 198 -2.61 -5.35 1.23
CA GLY A 198 -1.41 -5.09 2.03
C GLY A 198 -1.72 -4.30 3.30
N VAL A 199 -2.48 -3.21 3.19
CA VAL A 199 -2.91 -2.42 4.36
C VAL A 199 -3.77 -3.24 5.32
N PHE A 200 -4.73 -4.02 4.81
CA PHE A 200 -5.54 -4.91 5.66
C PHE A 200 -4.71 -5.98 6.37
N ALA A 201 -3.70 -6.55 5.70
CA ALA A 201 -2.78 -7.49 6.33
C ALA A 201 -1.96 -6.83 7.46
N LEU A 202 -1.56 -5.56 7.31
CA LEU A 202 -0.89 -4.81 8.37
C LEU A 202 -1.83 -4.56 9.56
N GLY A 203 -3.08 -4.17 9.31
CA GLY A 203 -4.10 -4.04 10.35
C GLY A 203 -4.31 -5.35 11.10
N GLY A 204 -4.40 -6.47 10.39
CA GLY A 204 -4.48 -7.82 10.98
C GLY A 204 -3.27 -8.18 11.85
N GLY A 205 -2.07 -7.76 11.44
CA GLY A 205 -0.86 -7.93 12.25
C GLY A 205 -0.86 -7.06 13.53
N ALA A 206 -1.36 -5.82 13.43
CA ALA A 206 -1.44 -4.86 14.53
C ALA A 206 -2.50 -5.29 15.58
N TYR A 207 -3.68 -5.67 15.10
CA TYR A 207 -4.84 -6.08 15.89
C TYR A 207 -5.26 -7.50 15.49
N PRO A 208 -4.63 -8.54 16.04
CA PRO A 208 -4.89 -9.93 15.64
C PRO A 208 -6.22 -10.48 16.18
N SER A 209 -6.90 -9.76 17.07
CA SER A 209 -8.19 -10.17 17.64
C SER A 209 -9.27 -10.22 16.55
N ASP A 210 -10.03 -11.30 16.52
CA ASP A 210 -11.19 -11.48 15.64
C ASP A 210 -12.40 -10.63 16.04
N ALA A 211 -12.29 -9.86 17.13
CA ALA A 211 -13.28 -8.85 17.50
C ALA A 211 -13.34 -7.65 16.54
N TYR A 212 -12.40 -7.55 15.60
CA TYR A 212 -12.32 -6.43 14.65
C TYR A 212 -12.31 -6.94 13.22
N ASN A 213 -13.12 -6.33 12.36
CA ASN A 213 -13.04 -6.56 10.93
C ASN A 213 -11.80 -5.85 10.32
N PRO A 214 -11.38 -6.18 9.08
CA PRO A 214 -10.18 -5.60 8.47
C PRO A 214 -10.16 -4.07 8.38
N ALA A 215 -11.32 -3.44 8.20
CA ALA A 215 -11.43 -1.99 8.12
C ALA A 215 -11.22 -1.33 9.49
N GLU A 216 -11.82 -1.88 10.55
CA GLU A 216 -11.65 -1.41 11.93
C GLU A 216 -10.21 -1.55 12.41
N ARG A 217 -9.57 -2.69 12.14
CA ARG A 217 -8.14 -2.90 12.43
C ARG A 217 -7.26 -1.85 11.75
N THR A 218 -7.62 -1.48 10.52
CA THR A 218 -6.90 -0.44 9.78
C THR A 218 -7.13 0.94 10.38
N ALA A 219 -8.37 1.26 10.77
CA ALA A 219 -8.70 2.54 11.41
C ALA A 219 -7.97 2.71 12.75
N LEU A 220 -7.96 1.67 13.59
CA LEU A 220 -7.20 1.65 14.83
C LEU A 220 -5.70 1.85 14.59
N MET A 221 -5.13 1.18 13.59
CA MET A 221 -3.72 1.35 13.21
C MET A 221 -3.42 2.78 12.73
N VAL A 222 -4.35 3.42 12.02
CA VAL A 222 -4.23 4.83 11.60
C VAL A 222 -4.27 5.76 12.81
N ILE A 223 -5.12 5.50 13.80
CA ILE A 223 -5.16 6.29 15.04
C ILE A 223 -3.80 6.19 15.76
N ASP A 224 -3.24 4.99 15.86
CA ASP A 224 -1.90 4.77 16.45
C ASP A 224 -0.81 5.51 15.69
N ALA A 225 -0.76 5.36 14.37
CA ALA A 225 0.20 6.08 13.53
C ALA A 225 0.09 7.60 13.71
N SER A 226 -1.14 8.11 13.87
CA SER A 226 -1.36 9.54 14.12
C SER A 226 -0.81 9.99 15.48
N GLY A 227 -0.90 9.14 16.51
CA GLY A 227 -0.34 9.40 17.84
C GLY A 227 1.19 9.35 17.85
N ASP A 228 1.79 8.43 17.10
CA ASP A 228 3.25 8.28 17.03
C ASP A 228 3.93 9.37 16.20
N VAL A 229 3.30 9.80 15.11
CA VAL A 229 3.92 10.71 14.12
C VAL A 229 3.63 12.19 14.41
N ASN A 230 2.50 12.50 15.07
CA ASN A 230 2.11 13.88 15.33
C ASN A 230 2.56 14.33 16.73
N PRO A 231 3.56 15.21 16.87
CA PRO A 231 4.04 15.67 18.17
C PRO A 231 3.01 16.51 18.94
N GLY A 232 1.94 16.97 18.29
CA GLY A 232 0.84 17.69 18.91
C GLY A 232 -0.24 16.80 19.53
N VAL A 233 -0.15 15.47 19.39
CA VAL A 233 -1.12 14.52 19.95
C VAL A 233 -0.49 13.81 21.14
N SER A 234 -1.07 13.95 22.33
CA SER A 234 -0.59 13.24 23.51
C SER A 234 -1.00 11.76 23.48
N PRO A 235 -0.27 10.87 24.20
CA PRO A 235 -0.69 9.47 24.35
C PRO A 235 -2.13 9.34 24.86
N THR A 236 -2.52 10.17 25.84
CA THR A 236 -3.89 10.22 26.37
C THR A 236 -4.92 10.54 25.28
N GLU A 237 -4.64 11.53 24.41
CA GLU A 237 -5.55 11.87 23.31
C GLU A 237 -5.67 10.71 22.30
N THR A 238 -4.58 9.99 22.02
CA THR A 238 -4.60 8.78 21.18
C THR A 238 -5.49 7.70 21.80
N GLN A 239 -5.42 7.48 23.12
CA GLN A 239 -6.30 6.52 23.80
C GLN A 239 -7.78 6.96 23.76
N LEU A 240 -8.07 8.24 23.99
CA LEU A 240 -9.44 8.75 23.92
C LEU A 240 -10.03 8.68 22.50
N ARG A 241 -9.21 8.86 21.46
CA ARG A 241 -9.62 8.66 20.06
C ARG A 241 -9.92 7.20 19.76
N LYS A 242 -9.08 6.27 20.23
CA LYS A 242 -9.34 4.83 20.09
C LYS A 242 -10.61 4.44 20.83
N ALA A 243 -10.78 4.84 22.09
CA ALA A 243 -11.99 4.58 22.86
C ALA A 243 -13.24 5.11 22.16
N SER A 244 -13.20 6.34 21.64
CA SER A 244 -14.31 6.91 20.85
C SER A 244 -14.64 6.11 19.60
N PHE A 245 -13.62 5.61 18.89
CA PHE A 245 -13.82 4.73 17.74
C PHE A 245 -14.46 3.40 18.14
N LEU A 246 -13.99 2.77 19.23
CA LEU A 246 -14.55 1.51 19.74
C LEU A 246 -15.99 1.67 20.24
N VAL A 247 -16.32 2.79 20.88
CA VAL A 247 -17.72 3.12 21.27
C VAL A 247 -18.61 3.15 20.03
N GLY A 248 -18.14 3.74 18.93
CA GLY A 248 -18.86 3.76 17.66
C GLY A 248 -19.12 2.35 17.09
N ILE A 249 -18.13 1.45 17.16
CA ILE A 249 -18.31 0.05 16.76
C ILE A 249 -19.43 -0.60 17.59
N VAL A 250 -19.37 -0.49 18.93
CA VAL A 250 -20.38 -1.12 19.80
C VAL A 250 -21.79 -0.56 19.53
N ASP A 251 -21.92 0.71 19.21
CA ASP A 251 -23.23 1.31 18.86
C ASP A 251 -23.76 0.77 17.52
N GLU A 252 -22.88 0.54 16.55
CA GLU A 252 -23.23 -0.05 15.25
C GLU A 252 -23.72 -1.51 15.37
N GLU A 253 -23.12 -2.29 16.28
CA GLU A 253 -23.53 -3.69 16.53
C GLU A 253 -25.02 -3.85 16.85
N ALA A 254 -25.61 -2.87 17.55
CA ALA A 254 -27.04 -2.90 17.85
C ALA A 254 -27.90 -2.81 16.59
N THR A 255 -27.43 -2.09 15.56
CA THR A 255 -28.09 -1.99 14.26
C THR A 255 -27.89 -3.27 13.46
N GLU A 256 -26.66 -3.78 13.41
CA GLU A 256 -26.33 -5.05 12.73
C GLU A 256 -27.18 -6.20 13.28
N ILE A 257 -27.28 -6.36 14.60
CA ILE A 257 -28.13 -7.37 15.24
C ILE A 257 -29.60 -7.28 14.81
N ARG A 258 -30.15 -6.06 14.66
CA ARG A 258 -31.55 -5.86 14.26
C ARG A 258 -31.78 -6.14 12.78
N TRP A 259 -30.79 -5.88 11.93
CA TRP A 259 -30.87 -6.08 10.48
C TRP A 259 -30.48 -7.48 10.04
N GLU A 260 -29.71 -8.18 10.88
CA GLU A 260 -29.28 -9.54 10.61
C GLU A 260 -30.46 -10.46 10.34
N GLY A 261 -30.26 -11.38 9.40
CA GLY A 261 -31.23 -12.42 9.09
C GLY A 261 -31.59 -13.26 10.32
N ASN A 262 -32.46 -14.25 10.16
CA ASN A 262 -32.79 -15.17 11.26
C ASN A 262 -31.68 -16.21 11.51
N ASP A 263 -30.41 -15.79 11.47
CA ASP A 263 -29.24 -16.57 11.81
C ASP A 263 -28.78 -16.23 13.24
N SER A 264 -29.13 -17.10 14.18
CA SER A 264 -28.77 -16.90 15.59
C SER A 264 -27.26 -16.95 15.87
N ALA A 265 -26.47 -17.60 15.01
CA ALA A 265 -25.02 -17.70 15.21
C ALA A 265 -24.32 -16.40 14.81
N GLU A 266 -24.77 -15.77 13.72
CA GLU A 266 -24.29 -14.48 13.23
C GLU A 266 -24.68 -13.35 14.21
N ILE A 267 -25.95 -13.33 14.65
CA ILE A 267 -26.41 -12.41 15.70
C ILE A 267 -25.58 -12.57 17.00
N ALA A 268 -25.30 -13.82 17.41
CA ALA A 268 -24.45 -14.06 18.56
C ALA A 268 -22.99 -13.64 18.34
N GLY A 269 -22.53 -13.61 17.08
CA GLY A 269 -21.24 -13.06 16.66
C GLY A 269 -21.12 -11.59 17.01
N HIS A 270 -22.06 -10.78 16.52
CA HIS A 270 -22.19 -9.35 16.83
C HIS A 270 -22.23 -9.09 18.35
N GLY A 271 -23.01 -9.88 19.11
CA GLY A 271 -23.06 -9.77 20.57
C GLY A 271 -21.73 -10.10 21.28
N ARG A 272 -20.95 -11.07 20.79
CA ARG A 272 -19.61 -11.37 21.32
C ARG A 272 -18.60 -10.28 20.96
N GLN A 273 -18.69 -9.75 19.74
CA GLN A 273 -17.88 -8.63 19.28
C GLN A 273 -18.13 -7.40 20.15
N ALA A 274 -19.39 -7.02 20.37
CA ALA A 274 -19.76 -5.92 21.26
C ALA A 274 -19.16 -6.06 22.66
N LEU A 275 -19.18 -7.26 23.26
CA LEU A 275 -18.56 -7.50 24.58
C LEU A 275 -17.05 -7.31 24.56
N ALA A 276 -16.36 -7.88 23.57
CA ALA A 276 -14.91 -7.78 23.45
C ALA A 276 -14.47 -6.32 23.22
N VAL A 277 -15.11 -5.64 22.28
CA VAL A 277 -14.82 -4.23 21.95
C VAL A 277 -15.16 -3.32 23.13
N SER A 278 -16.25 -3.58 23.86
CA SER A 278 -16.58 -2.83 25.07
C SER A 278 -15.52 -2.99 26.15
N SER A 279 -14.97 -4.19 26.34
CA SER A 279 -13.86 -4.41 27.28
C SER A 279 -12.63 -3.59 26.90
N ASP A 280 -12.22 -3.64 25.63
CA ASP A 280 -11.07 -2.88 25.13
C ASP A 280 -11.29 -1.36 25.28
N ALA A 281 -12.51 -0.86 25.03
CA ALA A 281 -12.86 0.54 25.22
C ALA A 281 -12.75 0.96 26.70
N ARG A 282 -13.20 0.12 27.64
CA ARG A 282 -13.09 0.37 29.08
C ARG A 282 -11.62 0.44 29.52
N ASP A 283 -10.78 -0.47 29.04
CA ASP A 283 -9.35 -0.50 29.36
C ASP A 283 -8.63 0.76 28.86
N LEU A 284 -8.99 1.24 27.66
CA LEU A 284 -8.49 2.50 27.11
C LEU A 284 -8.92 3.71 27.95
N LEU A 285 -10.19 3.77 28.37
CA LEU A 285 -10.71 4.87 29.21
C LEU A 285 -10.08 4.86 30.61
N ALA A 286 -9.88 3.68 31.22
CA ALA A 286 -9.19 3.54 32.50
C ALA A 286 -7.74 4.01 32.38
N THR A 287 -7.01 3.52 31.37
CA THR A 287 -5.62 3.93 31.10
C THR A 287 -5.52 5.43 30.85
N ALA A 288 -6.45 6.02 30.10
CA ALA A 288 -6.46 7.45 29.85
C ALA A 288 -6.60 8.26 31.16
N ARG A 289 -7.40 7.79 32.12
CA ARG A 289 -7.61 8.43 33.43
C ARG A 289 -6.42 8.30 34.38
N GLU A 290 -5.61 7.26 34.25
CA GLU A 290 -4.40 7.06 35.07
C GLU A 290 -3.23 7.97 34.65
N GLY A 291 -3.27 8.52 33.44
CA GLY A 291 -2.25 9.42 32.91
C GLY A 291 -2.34 10.85 33.44
N SER A 292 -1.39 11.71 33.01
CA SER A 292 -1.52 13.15 33.19
C SER A 292 -2.63 13.69 32.27
N VAL A 293 -3.81 13.92 32.85
CA VAL A 293 -5.01 14.36 32.14
C VAL A 293 -5.30 15.84 32.36
N THR A 294 -5.75 16.54 31.33
CA THR A 294 -6.38 17.86 31.48
C THR A 294 -7.85 17.70 31.91
N PRO A 295 -8.47 18.74 32.50
CA PRO A 295 -9.90 18.69 32.84
C PRO A 295 -10.80 18.33 31.64
N GLU A 296 -10.48 18.84 30.45
CA GLU A 296 -11.23 18.55 29.22
C GLU A 296 -11.11 17.08 28.79
N GLN A 297 -9.96 16.46 29.05
CA GLN A 297 -9.75 15.04 28.76
C GLN A 297 -10.52 14.14 29.73
N VAL A 298 -10.59 14.52 31.00
CA VAL A 298 -11.44 13.84 32.00
C VAL A 298 -12.90 13.92 31.58
N GLU A 299 -13.40 15.12 31.27
CA GLU A 299 -14.79 15.31 30.85
C GLU A 299 -15.10 14.51 29.57
N ARG A 300 -14.16 14.45 28.62
CA ARG A 300 -14.30 13.63 27.42
C ARG A 300 -14.33 12.14 27.74
N ALA A 301 -13.47 11.67 28.64
CA ALA A 301 -13.48 10.27 29.08
C ALA A 301 -14.81 9.90 29.74
N ASP A 302 -15.38 10.80 30.56
CA ASP A 302 -16.66 10.58 31.23
C ASP A 302 -17.83 10.55 30.25
N ARG A 303 -17.83 11.43 29.24
CA ARG A 303 -18.81 11.37 28.13
C ARG A 303 -18.71 10.07 27.36
N LEU A 304 -17.49 9.64 26.98
CA LEU A 304 -17.28 8.38 26.27
C LEU A 304 -17.67 7.16 27.12
N ASP A 305 -17.45 7.19 28.43
CA ASP A 305 -17.90 6.14 29.34
C ASP A 305 -19.43 6.03 29.37
N ALA A 306 -20.12 7.17 29.43
CA ALA A 306 -21.58 7.24 29.37
C ALA A 306 -22.14 6.77 28.02
N GLU A 307 -21.52 7.18 26.91
CA GLU A 307 -21.86 6.73 25.56
C GLU A 307 -21.65 5.22 25.40
N LEU A 308 -20.54 4.67 25.92
CA LEU A 308 -20.31 3.22 25.92
C LEU A 308 -21.40 2.47 26.67
N ARG A 309 -21.82 2.96 27.85
CA ARG A 309 -22.92 2.36 28.62
C ARG A 309 -24.23 2.38 27.84
N GLU A 310 -24.48 3.43 27.06
CA GLU A 310 -25.67 3.51 26.20
C GLU A 310 -25.59 2.50 25.06
N ALA A 311 -24.46 2.42 24.37
CA ALA A 311 -24.23 1.45 23.30
C ALA A 311 -24.39 0.00 23.80
N GLU A 312 -23.78 -0.35 24.94
CA GLU A 312 -23.93 -1.67 25.59
C GLU A 312 -25.42 -2.01 25.87
N ARG A 313 -26.20 -1.03 26.34
CA ARG A 313 -27.64 -1.19 26.60
C ARG A 313 -28.46 -1.31 25.32
N SER A 314 -28.07 -0.60 24.25
CA SER A 314 -28.69 -0.70 22.93
C SER A 314 -28.49 -2.10 22.34
N VAL A 315 -27.26 -2.63 22.39
CA VAL A 315 -26.94 -4.01 21.96
C VAL A 315 -27.70 -5.03 22.80
N ALA A 316 -27.72 -4.88 24.13
CA ALA A 316 -28.44 -5.80 25.00
C ALA A 316 -29.96 -5.81 24.76
N THR A 317 -30.52 -4.67 24.36
CA THR A 317 -31.91 -4.54 23.94
C THR A 317 -32.14 -5.23 22.61
N ALA A 318 -31.28 -4.98 21.61
CA ALA A 318 -31.37 -5.61 20.29
C ALA A 318 -31.28 -7.15 20.40
N LEU A 319 -30.37 -7.67 21.22
CA LEU A 319 -30.25 -9.12 21.47
C LEU A 319 -31.52 -9.70 22.13
N ALA A 320 -32.15 -8.96 23.05
CA ALA A 320 -33.40 -9.39 23.68
C ALA A 320 -34.57 -9.39 22.66
N GLU A 321 -34.69 -8.33 21.86
CA GLU A 321 -35.69 -8.23 20.79
C GLU A 321 -35.58 -9.39 19.79
N ARG A 322 -34.35 -9.73 19.37
CA ARG A 322 -34.12 -10.88 18.48
C ARG A 322 -34.39 -12.21 19.18
N ALA A 323 -34.00 -12.35 20.45
CA ALA A 323 -34.25 -13.56 21.23
C ALA A 323 -35.74 -13.83 21.49
N ASP A 324 -36.57 -12.80 21.53
CA ASP A 324 -38.01 -12.92 21.72
C ASP A 324 -38.78 -13.08 20.40
N SER A 325 -38.08 -13.02 19.25
CA SER A 325 -38.67 -13.22 17.93
C SER A 325 -39.01 -14.70 17.67
N GLU A 326 -40.28 -14.99 17.38
CA GLU A 326 -40.75 -16.33 17.01
C GLU A 326 -40.13 -16.84 15.69
N ALA A 327 -39.66 -15.93 14.84
CA ALA A 327 -39.05 -16.26 13.55
C ALA A 327 -37.60 -16.73 13.68
N LEU A 328 -36.96 -16.49 14.82
CA LEU A 328 -35.58 -16.87 15.06
C LEU A 328 -35.53 -18.31 15.59
N SER A 329 -34.73 -19.14 14.91
CA SER A 329 -34.44 -20.50 15.35
C SER A 329 -32.97 -20.62 15.78
N GLY A 330 -32.69 -21.49 16.74
CA GLY A 330 -31.33 -21.74 17.24
C GLY A 330 -31.12 -21.36 18.70
N ASP A 331 -29.89 -21.00 19.09
CA ASP A 331 -29.50 -20.80 20.49
C ASP A 331 -29.89 -19.41 21.02
N VAL A 332 -31.20 -19.23 21.20
CA VAL A 332 -31.79 -18.03 21.81
C VAL A 332 -31.27 -17.80 23.25
N ALA A 333 -30.92 -18.87 23.96
CA ALA A 333 -30.38 -18.75 25.31
C ALA A 333 -29.00 -18.08 25.33
N ALA A 334 -28.16 -18.31 24.29
CA ALA A 334 -26.91 -17.59 24.13
C ALA A 334 -27.13 -16.08 23.95
N LEU A 335 -28.11 -15.67 23.14
CA LEU A 335 -28.43 -14.26 22.94
C LEU A 335 -28.85 -13.57 24.25
N ARG A 336 -29.71 -14.24 25.03
CA ARG A 336 -30.12 -13.73 26.35
C ARG A 336 -28.94 -13.61 27.32
N ARG A 337 -28.01 -14.58 27.34
CA ARG A 337 -26.80 -14.53 28.17
C ARG A 337 -25.90 -13.36 27.79
N LEU A 338 -25.65 -13.16 26.49
CA LEU A 338 -24.86 -12.04 25.99
C LEU A 338 -25.48 -10.69 26.36
N GLY A 339 -26.80 -10.54 26.16
CA GLY A 339 -27.52 -9.34 26.54
C GLY A 339 -27.50 -9.06 28.06
N GLU A 340 -27.61 -10.10 28.89
CA GLU A 340 -27.53 -9.95 30.35
C GLU A 340 -26.12 -9.53 30.81
N GLN A 341 -25.09 -10.08 30.18
CA GLN A 341 -23.71 -9.71 30.47
C GLN A 341 -23.45 -8.23 30.15
N LEU A 342 -23.89 -7.74 28.98
CA LEU A 342 -23.80 -6.34 28.60
C LEU A 342 -24.55 -5.41 29.57
N ARG A 343 -25.75 -5.79 30.02
CA ARG A 343 -26.51 -5.01 31.03
C ARG A 343 -25.78 -4.96 32.37
N THR A 344 -25.23 -6.09 32.81
CA THR A 344 -24.50 -6.19 34.07
C THR A 344 -23.27 -5.29 34.05
N ASP A 345 -22.50 -5.34 32.97
CA ASP A 345 -21.30 -4.51 32.79
C ASP A 345 -21.65 -3.01 32.76
N ALA A 346 -22.72 -2.63 32.06
CA ALA A 346 -23.18 -1.24 31.99
C ALA A 346 -23.66 -0.72 33.37
N ALA A 347 -24.37 -1.56 34.14
CA ALA A 347 -24.92 -1.20 35.45
C ALA A 347 -23.84 -1.05 36.52
N ALA A 348 -22.86 -1.96 36.56
CA ALA A 348 -21.76 -1.92 37.53
C ALA A 348 -20.98 -0.59 37.49
N ARG A 349 -20.84 -0.01 36.28
CA ARG A 349 -20.15 1.28 36.08
C ARG A 349 -21.01 2.49 36.44
N GLY A 350 -22.33 2.41 36.24
CA GLY A 350 -23.27 3.45 36.69
C GLY A 350 -23.16 3.69 38.20
N ALA A 351 -23.13 2.61 38.97
CA ALA A 351 -22.99 2.66 40.43
C ALA A 351 -21.64 3.24 40.88
N ALA A 352 -20.53 2.86 40.24
CA ALA A 352 -19.20 3.37 40.58
C ALA A 352 -19.04 4.89 40.32
N THR A 353 -19.76 5.43 39.33
CA THR A 353 -19.71 6.86 38.98
C THR A 353 -20.54 7.71 39.95
N GLU A 354 -21.67 7.17 40.43
CA GLU A 354 -22.52 7.83 41.43
C GLU A 354 -21.84 7.89 42.80
N ASP A 355 -21.14 6.83 43.22
CA ASP A 355 -20.40 6.82 44.50
C ASP A 355 -19.12 7.69 44.47
N GLY A 356 -18.47 7.82 43.31
CA GLY A 356 -17.27 8.66 43.14
C GLY A 356 -17.53 10.19 43.18
N ASN A 357 -18.77 10.61 42.93
CA ASN A 357 -19.18 12.03 42.95
C ASN A 357 -19.65 12.51 44.33
N ALA A 358 -19.67 11.62 45.34
CA ALA A 358 -19.90 12.00 46.74
C ALA A 358 -18.63 12.64 47.34
N SER A 359 -18.45 13.94 47.07
CA SER A 359 -17.35 14.73 47.64
C SER A 359 -17.39 14.76 49.19
N PRO A 360 -16.26 14.56 49.90
CA PRO A 360 -16.19 14.56 51.37
C PRO A 360 -16.13 15.99 51.95
N ALA A 361 -17.04 16.87 51.52
CA ALA A 361 -17.01 18.30 51.87
C ALA A 361 -17.94 18.72 53.02
N ALA A 362 -18.50 17.78 53.79
CA ALA A 362 -19.41 18.09 54.90
C ALA A 362 -18.96 17.50 56.24
N ALA A 363 -17.69 17.68 56.60
CA ALA A 363 -17.22 17.44 57.96
C ALA A 363 -16.09 18.40 58.35
N THR A 364 -16.39 19.69 58.45
CA THR A 364 -15.56 20.58 59.28
C THR A 364 -16.43 21.23 60.33
N SER A 365 -16.12 20.88 61.58
CA SER A 365 -16.85 21.18 62.79
C SER A 365 -16.97 22.68 63.06
N ALA A 366 -18.18 23.08 63.45
CA ALA A 366 -18.42 24.30 64.19
C ALA A 366 -17.66 24.24 65.54
N VAL A 367 -16.58 25.02 65.66
CA VAL A 367 -15.99 25.38 66.95
C VAL A 367 -16.68 26.65 67.43
N THR A 368 -17.70 26.45 68.24
CA THR A 368 -18.33 27.46 69.09
C THR A 368 -17.30 27.91 70.14
N THR A 369 -16.92 29.19 70.14
CA THR A 369 -16.14 29.79 71.24
C THR A 369 -17.10 30.65 72.06
N PRO A 370 -17.38 30.34 73.35
CA PRO A 370 -18.09 31.25 74.23
C PRO A 370 -17.11 32.24 74.87
N GLY A 371 -17.55 33.48 75.02
CA GLY A 371 -16.79 34.61 75.51
C GLY A 371 -16.36 34.53 76.98
N GLY A 372 -15.34 35.34 77.30
CA GLY A 372 -14.89 35.63 78.65
C GLY A 372 -14.25 37.01 78.70
N VAL A 373 -14.93 37.91 79.42
CA VAL A 373 -14.62 39.32 79.68
C VAL A 373 -13.47 39.46 80.70
N GLY A 374 -12.63 40.50 80.58
CA GLY A 374 -11.74 40.92 81.65
C GLY A 374 -10.75 42.03 81.28
N ALA A 375 -11.13 43.28 81.57
CA ALA A 375 -10.28 44.47 81.45
C ALA A 375 -9.26 44.57 82.60
N ALA A 376 -8.05 45.09 82.33
CA ALA A 376 -7.29 45.92 83.28
C ALA A 376 -6.10 46.64 82.60
N THR A 377 -6.26 47.95 82.56
CA THR A 377 -5.32 49.08 82.47
C THR A 377 -3.89 48.85 83.00
N THR A 378 -2.88 49.36 82.28
CA THR A 378 -1.72 50.13 82.79
C THR A 378 -0.96 50.75 81.61
N GLY A 379 -0.73 52.07 81.65
CA GLY A 379 0.07 52.84 80.69
C GLY A 379 -0.69 53.94 80.00
#